data_AF-A0A0K6FKT5-F1
#
_entry.id   AF-A0A0K6FKT5-F1
#
_cell.length_a   1.000
_cell.length_b   1.000
_cell.length_c   1.000
_cell.angle_alpha   90.00
_cell.angle_beta   90.00
_cell.angle_gamma   90.00
#
_symmetry.space_group_name_H-M   'P 1'
#
loop_
_entity.id
_entity.type
_entity.pdbx_description
1 polymer ?
#
loop_
_entity_poly.entity_id
_entity_poly.type
_entity_poly.pdbx_seq_one_letter_code
_entity_poly.pdbx_strand_id
1 'polypeptide(L)'
;MLNPYNLLPTLARSTSTIDTALTVLTLLFACQKRTGPALLALAALVHVSLPSVLIVAPVIMVLADARAPTSMLANPTPGDKKEKDNADDAPAQPSRLKAVFIGAEWAAYMGVLAFSGHLAAGSWNWVWRSWGAIVTMSDATPNCGLWWYFFTEMFDHYRPFFLFTFSAHPLIYIAPICMKFRHDPLYAAFLLLGVNAMLKSYPTLADAGLFISLISLFPETFPHLRHPLPTFLLHLHSALLMPLASHLWLSQGTGNANFLYAATLVFGLANLAMVVDAVWAGLRAAFVTEEGEEVVQL
;
A
#
# COMPACT_ATOMS: atom_id res chain seq x y z
N MET A 1 -10.01 -6.19 13.60
CA MET A 1 -9.80 -5.41 14.84
C MET A 1 -8.76 -6.03 15.78
N LEU A 2 -8.65 -7.36 15.92
CA LEU A 2 -7.67 -8.01 16.81
C LEU A 2 -6.33 -8.38 16.12
N ASN A 3 -5.88 -7.59 15.13
CA ASN A 3 -4.59 -7.88 14.49
C ASN A 3 -3.45 -7.42 15.42
N PRO A 4 -2.58 -8.33 15.92
CA PRO A 4 -1.49 -7.97 16.82
C PRO A 4 -0.55 -6.93 16.21
N TYR A 5 -0.36 -6.94 14.89
CA TYR A 5 0.47 -5.97 14.19
C TYR A 5 -0.07 -4.53 14.20
N ASN A 6 -1.37 -4.32 14.48
CA ASN A 6 -1.95 -2.99 14.65
C ASN A 6 -2.10 -2.61 16.13
N LEU A 7 -2.37 -3.59 17.00
CA LEU A 7 -2.52 -3.35 18.43
C LEU A 7 -1.20 -3.00 19.11
N LEU A 8 -0.12 -3.72 18.79
CA LEU A 8 1.18 -3.53 19.44
C LEU A 8 1.77 -2.12 19.17
N PRO A 9 1.77 -1.58 17.93
CA PRO A 9 2.21 -0.21 17.70
C PRO A 9 1.35 0.84 18.42
N THR A 10 0.05 0.58 18.56
CA THR A 10 -0.87 1.46 19.31
C THR A 10 -0.51 1.49 20.79
N LEU A 11 -0.27 0.32 21.40
CA LEU A 11 0.18 0.21 22.78
C LEU A 11 1.56 0.84 22.98
N ALA A 12 2.43 0.73 21.99
CA ALA A 12 3.74 1.36 21.97
C ALA A 12 3.71 2.88 21.67
N ARG A 13 2.52 3.48 21.51
CA ARG A 13 2.32 4.91 21.19
C ARG A 13 3.06 5.35 19.93
N SER A 14 3.14 4.46 18.94
CA SER A 14 3.78 4.75 17.65
C SER A 14 2.92 5.68 16.80
N THR A 15 3.57 6.60 16.09
CA THR A 15 2.94 7.48 15.09
C THR A 15 2.43 6.73 13.86
N SER A 16 2.87 5.48 13.64
CA SER A 16 2.35 4.61 12.56
C SER A 16 0.84 4.39 12.59
N THR A 17 0.23 4.54 13.77
CA THR A 17 -1.23 4.49 13.93
C THR A 17 -1.95 5.63 13.21
N ILE A 18 -1.31 6.80 13.09
CA ILE A 18 -1.84 7.96 12.37
C ILE A 18 -1.85 7.66 10.87
N ASP A 19 -0.78 7.08 10.33
CA ASP A 19 -0.69 6.68 8.92
C ASP A 19 -1.79 5.68 8.56
N THR A 20 -1.95 4.65 9.40
CA THR A 20 -3.00 3.64 9.24
C THR A 20 -4.39 4.26 9.30
N ALA A 21 -4.65 5.16 10.25
CA ALA A 21 -5.93 5.85 10.38
C ALA A 21 -6.22 6.73 9.15
N LEU A 22 -5.25 7.51 8.69
CA LEU A 22 -5.38 8.35 7.50
C LEU A 22 -5.59 7.53 6.23
N THR A 23 -4.93 6.38 6.11
CA THR A 23 -5.12 5.44 5.00
C THR A 23 -6.55 4.91 4.98
N VAL A 24 -7.05 4.42 6.11
CA VAL A 24 -8.42 3.90 6.21
C VAL A 24 -9.46 5.01 6.00
N LEU A 25 -9.25 6.21 6.56
CA LEU A 25 -10.14 7.36 6.35
C LEU A 25 -10.19 7.79 4.88
N THR A 26 -9.04 7.78 4.20
CA THR A 26 -8.96 8.07 2.77
C THR A 26 -9.81 7.10 1.96
N LEU A 27 -9.62 5.78 2.19
CA LEU A 27 -10.40 4.75 1.50
C LEU A 27 -11.89 4.83 1.86
N LEU A 28 -12.23 5.05 3.13
CA LEU A 28 -13.60 5.18 3.61
C LEU A 28 -14.32 6.36 2.95
N PHE A 29 -13.73 7.55 2.95
CA PHE A 29 -14.33 8.73 2.30
C PHE A 29 -14.38 8.58 0.79
N ALA A 30 -13.40 7.90 0.18
CA ALA A 30 -13.44 7.59 -1.25
C ALA A 30 -14.61 6.66 -1.60
N CYS A 31 -14.83 5.62 -0.80
CA CYS A 31 -15.98 4.72 -0.94
C CYS A 31 -17.32 5.44 -0.69
N GLN A 32 -17.37 6.40 0.24
CA GLN A 32 -18.54 7.25 0.50
C GLN A 32 -18.73 8.38 -0.52
N LYS A 33 -17.88 8.48 -1.55
CA LYS A 33 -17.90 9.54 -2.58
C LYS A 33 -17.77 10.97 -2.04
N ARG A 34 -17.16 11.13 -0.87
CA ARG A 34 -16.84 12.44 -0.29
C ARG A 34 -15.49 12.90 -0.81
N THR A 35 -15.47 13.51 -2.00
CA THR A 35 -14.24 13.89 -2.72
C THR A 35 -13.31 14.76 -1.88
N GLY A 36 -13.77 15.93 -1.42
CA GLY A 36 -12.93 16.87 -0.66
C GLY A 36 -12.27 16.24 0.57
N PRO A 37 -13.03 15.63 1.51
CA PRO A 37 -12.45 14.95 2.68
C PRO A 37 -11.51 13.80 2.33
N ALA A 38 -11.82 13.01 1.29
CA ALA A 38 -10.95 11.92 0.84
C ALA A 38 -9.61 12.46 0.32
N LEU A 39 -9.64 13.51 -0.51
CA LEU A 39 -8.43 14.11 -1.07
C LEU A 39 -7.59 14.85 -0.03
N LEU A 40 -8.23 15.51 0.95
CA LEU A 40 -7.52 16.14 2.06
C LEU A 40 -6.86 15.08 2.96
N ALA A 41 -7.56 13.99 3.26
CA ALA A 41 -6.99 12.87 4.02
C ALA A 41 -5.83 12.21 3.27
N LEU A 42 -5.95 12.04 1.95
CA LEU A 42 -4.88 11.53 1.08
C LEU A 42 -3.67 12.47 1.06
N ALA A 43 -3.89 13.78 0.94
CA ALA A 43 -2.81 14.76 0.96
C ALA A 43 -2.10 14.78 2.33
N ALA A 44 -2.85 14.75 3.43
CA ALA A 44 -2.29 14.64 4.77
C ALA A 44 -1.48 13.33 4.94
N LEU A 45 -2.00 12.21 4.41
CA LEU A 45 -1.32 10.92 4.44
C LEU A 45 0.02 10.95 3.71
N VAL A 46 0.09 11.54 2.51
CA VAL A 46 1.35 11.65 1.74
C VAL A 46 2.34 12.60 2.43
N HIS A 47 1.85 13.64 3.12
CA HIS A 47 2.71 14.53 3.90
C HIS A 47 3.35 13.84 5.10
N VAL A 48 2.60 12.99 5.81
CA VAL A 48 3.11 12.24 6.97
C VAL A 48 3.96 11.04 6.52
N SER A 49 3.51 10.30 5.52
CA SER A 49 4.16 9.10 4.98
C SER A 49 4.25 9.19 3.46
N LEU A 50 5.38 9.70 2.97
CA LEU A 50 5.66 9.85 1.53
C LEU A 50 5.42 8.57 0.70
N PRO A 51 5.77 7.35 1.15
CA PRO A 51 5.52 6.12 0.39
C PRO A 51 4.05 5.86 0.07
N SER A 52 3.11 6.47 0.80
CA SER A 52 1.68 6.40 0.54
C SER A 52 1.27 7.06 -0.79
N VAL A 53 2.18 7.72 -1.50
CA VAL A 53 1.94 8.21 -2.87
C VAL A 53 1.51 7.10 -3.83
N LEU A 54 1.87 5.84 -3.54
CA LEU A 54 1.49 4.66 -4.33
C LEU A 54 -0.03 4.52 -4.50
N ILE A 55 -0.82 4.90 -3.50
CA ILE A 55 -2.28 4.77 -3.53
C ILE A 55 -3.00 5.98 -4.14
N VAL A 56 -2.28 7.03 -4.54
CA VAL A 56 -2.91 8.24 -5.11
C VAL A 56 -3.69 7.92 -6.38
N ALA A 57 -3.06 7.19 -7.32
CA ALA A 57 -3.68 6.82 -8.58
C ALA A 57 -4.96 5.97 -8.40
N PRO A 58 -4.95 4.85 -7.65
CA PRO A 58 -6.16 4.06 -7.46
C PRO A 58 -7.23 4.79 -6.64
N VAL A 59 -6.88 5.64 -5.67
CA VAL A 59 -7.88 6.45 -4.92
C VAL A 59 -8.58 7.45 -5.85
N ILE A 60 -7.85 8.11 -6.75
CA ILE A 60 -8.47 8.97 -7.78
C ILE A 60 -9.39 8.16 -8.69
N MET A 61 -9.00 6.93 -9.05
CA MET A 61 -9.87 6.03 -9.83
C MET A 61 -11.14 5.64 -9.06
N VAL A 62 -11.05 5.34 -7.76
CA VAL A 62 -12.21 5.07 -6.88
C VAL A 62 -13.16 6.27 -6.84
N LEU A 63 -12.62 7.49 -6.74
CA LEU A 63 -13.43 8.72 -6.72
C LEU A 63 -14.05 9.06 -8.08
N ALA A 64 -13.34 8.74 -9.17
CA ALA A 64 -13.80 8.99 -10.54
C ALA A 64 -14.88 8.00 -10.98
N ASP A 65 -14.76 6.72 -10.60
CA ASP A 65 -15.74 5.69 -10.92
C ASP A 65 -17.10 6.00 -10.28
N ALA A 66 -18.20 5.89 -11.01
CA ALA A 66 -19.53 6.07 -10.46
C ALA A 66 -20.01 4.86 -9.64
N ARG A 67 -19.38 3.69 -9.81
CA ARG A 67 -19.85 2.39 -9.30
C ARG A 67 -19.29 1.97 -7.94
N ALA A 68 -18.21 2.59 -7.45
CA ALA A 68 -17.75 2.32 -6.08
C ALA A 68 -18.83 2.80 -5.07
N PRO A 69 -19.15 2.05 -3.99
CA PRO A 69 -18.23 1.29 -3.16
C PRO A 69 -18.23 -0.24 -3.35
N THR A 70 -19.04 -0.79 -4.25
CA THR A 70 -19.14 -2.25 -4.42
C THR A 70 -17.87 -2.79 -5.10
N SER A 71 -17.18 -3.74 -4.43
CA SER A 71 -16.13 -4.56 -5.06
C SER A 71 -16.72 -5.24 -6.29
N MET A 72 -16.07 -5.08 -7.44
CA MET A 72 -16.45 -5.71 -8.71
C MET A 72 -15.47 -6.81 -9.10
N LEU A 73 -14.62 -7.23 -8.16
CA LEU A 73 -13.58 -8.22 -8.40
C LEU A 73 -14.15 -9.55 -8.92
N ALA A 74 -15.27 -10.03 -8.35
CA ALA A 74 -15.87 -11.31 -8.75
C ALA A 74 -16.70 -11.24 -10.04
N ASN A 75 -17.35 -10.09 -10.32
CA ASN A 75 -18.21 -9.88 -11.47
C ASN A 75 -17.75 -8.66 -12.27
N PRO A 76 -16.66 -8.79 -13.06
CA PRO A 76 -16.16 -7.70 -13.88
C PRO A 76 -17.16 -7.43 -15.02
N THR A 77 -18.00 -6.38 -14.93
CA THR A 77 -18.81 -5.99 -16.08
C THR A 77 -17.90 -5.38 -17.15
N PRO A 78 -17.84 -5.94 -18.38
CA PRO A 78 -17.01 -5.38 -19.44
C PRO A 78 -17.63 -4.05 -19.87
N GLY A 79 -16.98 -2.94 -19.54
CA GLY A 79 -17.43 -1.60 -19.93
C GLY A 79 -17.37 -1.30 -21.43
N ASP A 80 -17.21 -2.31 -22.30
CA ASP A 80 -16.96 -2.14 -23.75
C ASP A 80 -17.81 -3.03 -24.68
N LYS A 81 -18.70 -3.90 -24.18
CA LYS A 81 -19.63 -4.63 -25.06
C LYS A 81 -20.98 -3.93 -25.08
N LYS A 82 -21.21 -3.20 -26.18
CA LYS A 82 -22.50 -2.67 -26.66
C LYS A 82 -23.72 -3.42 -26.08
N GLU A 83 -24.30 -2.89 -25.03
CA GLU A 83 -25.69 -3.14 -24.67
C GLU A 83 -26.52 -2.12 -25.45
N LYS A 84 -26.67 -2.40 -26.76
CA LYS A 84 -27.80 -1.88 -27.53
C LYS A 84 -29.00 -2.68 -27.05
N ASP A 85 -29.65 -2.22 -26.00
CA ASP A 85 -31.09 -2.31 -25.78
C ASP A 85 -31.39 -1.62 -24.45
N ASN A 86 -32.19 -0.56 -24.51
CA ASN A 86 -32.58 0.37 -23.43
C ASN A 86 -31.54 1.46 -23.08
N ALA A 87 -31.58 2.51 -23.91
CA ALA A 87 -31.07 3.82 -23.57
C ALA A 87 -31.92 4.41 -22.43
N ASP A 88 -31.39 4.41 -21.20
CA ASP A 88 -31.58 5.47 -20.21
C ASP A 88 -30.66 5.31 -18.96
N ASP A 89 -30.06 4.13 -18.71
CA ASP A 89 -29.25 3.89 -17.50
C ASP A 89 -27.85 3.28 -17.78
N ALA A 90 -27.11 3.78 -18.76
CA ALA A 90 -25.72 3.36 -18.99
C ALA A 90 -24.73 4.17 -18.13
N PRO A 91 -24.01 3.58 -17.16
CA PRO A 91 -23.03 4.32 -16.35
C PRO A 91 -21.77 4.61 -17.18
N ALA A 92 -21.57 5.90 -17.48
CA ALA A 92 -20.45 6.39 -18.26
C ALA A 92 -19.10 6.05 -17.63
N GLN A 93 -18.17 5.56 -18.46
CA GLN A 93 -16.74 5.45 -18.17
C GLN A 93 -16.24 6.74 -17.50
N PRO A 94 -15.39 6.68 -16.44
CA PRO A 94 -14.96 7.88 -15.74
C PRO A 94 -14.32 8.82 -16.75
N SER A 95 -14.93 10.00 -16.95
CA SER A 95 -14.42 10.96 -17.92
C SER A 95 -12.99 11.30 -17.50
N ARG A 96 -12.02 11.14 -18.42
CA ARG A 96 -10.60 11.44 -18.13
C ARG A 96 -10.45 12.85 -17.57
N LEU A 97 -11.33 13.76 -18.00
CA LEU A 97 -11.43 15.13 -17.51
C LEU A 97 -11.79 15.21 -16.01
N LYS A 98 -12.75 14.41 -15.53
CA LYS A 98 -13.11 14.34 -14.10
C LYS A 98 -11.94 13.86 -13.25
N ALA A 99 -11.21 12.83 -13.70
CA ALA A 99 -10.01 12.35 -13.00
C ALA A 99 -8.91 13.43 -12.93
N VAL A 100 -8.73 14.22 -14.00
CA VAL A 100 -7.81 15.35 -14.02
C VAL A 100 -8.23 16.44 -13.03
N PHE A 101 -9.52 16.78 -12.95
CA PHE A 101 -10.01 17.75 -11.96
C PHE A 101 -9.81 17.29 -10.52
N ILE A 102 -10.11 16.02 -10.22
CA ILE A 102 -9.86 15.42 -8.90
C ILE A 102 -8.36 15.43 -8.57
N GLY A 103 -7.50 15.11 -9.54
CA GLY A 103 -6.05 15.18 -9.38
C GLY A 103 -5.54 16.61 -9.13
N ALA A 104 -6.13 17.61 -9.80
CA ALA A 104 -5.81 19.02 -9.58
C ALA A 104 -6.24 19.50 -8.18
N GLU A 105 -7.41 19.08 -7.71
CA GLU A 105 -7.88 19.36 -6.35
C GLU A 105 -6.95 18.75 -5.28
N TRP A 106 -6.52 17.50 -5.47
CA TRP A 106 -5.51 16.87 -4.60
C TRP A 106 -4.18 17.63 -4.61
N ALA A 107 -3.68 18.03 -5.78
CA ALA A 107 -2.46 18.81 -5.90
C ALA A 107 -2.58 20.18 -5.21
N ALA A 108 -3.76 20.80 -5.23
CA ALA A 108 -4.02 22.02 -4.49
C ALA A 108 -3.95 21.79 -2.96
N TYR A 109 -4.56 20.72 -2.44
CA TYR A 109 -4.43 20.36 -1.02
C TYR A 109 -2.98 20.07 -0.61
N MET A 110 -2.23 19.34 -1.45
CA MET A 110 -0.80 19.12 -1.24
C MET A 110 -0.02 20.43 -1.16
N GLY A 111 -0.30 21.37 -2.06
CA GLY A 111 0.33 22.70 -2.09
C GLY A 111 0.01 23.53 -0.84
N VAL A 112 -1.26 23.55 -0.42
CA VAL A 112 -1.69 24.25 0.80
C VAL A 112 -1.01 23.67 2.04
N LEU A 113 -0.99 22.34 2.18
CA LEU A 113 -0.34 21.70 3.32
C LEU A 113 1.19 21.93 3.29
N ALA A 114 1.82 21.87 2.12
CA ALA A 114 3.26 22.15 1.99
C ALA A 114 3.59 23.60 2.36
N PHE A 115 2.75 24.56 1.96
CA PHE A 115 2.89 25.96 2.34
C PHE A 115 2.65 26.17 3.84
N SER A 116 1.67 25.49 4.45
CA SER A 116 1.49 25.54 5.90
C SER A 116 2.70 24.98 6.65
N GLY A 117 3.34 23.93 6.13
CA GLY A 117 4.60 23.40 6.66
C GLY A 117 5.74 24.41 6.57
N HIS A 118 5.82 25.14 5.45
CA HIS A 118 6.78 26.25 5.28
C HIS A 118 6.55 27.35 6.31
N LEU A 119 5.29 27.78 6.52
CA LEU A 119 4.95 28.80 7.52
C LEU A 119 5.28 28.33 8.94
N ALA A 120 4.97 27.08 9.29
CA ALA A 120 5.22 26.52 10.62
C ALA A 120 6.72 26.33 10.90
N ALA A 121 7.50 25.88 9.92
CA ALA A 121 8.94 25.66 10.05
C ALA A 121 9.79 26.90 9.75
N GLY A 122 9.19 27.98 9.24
CA GLY A 122 9.87 29.21 8.80
C GLY A 122 10.81 29.04 7.61
N SER A 123 10.86 27.87 6.98
CA SER A 123 11.78 27.56 5.87
C SER A 123 11.32 26.33 5.09
N TRP A 124 11.79 26.16 3.85
CA TRP A 124 11.55 24.95 3.05
C TRP A 124 12.42 23.74 3.46
N ASN A 125 13.30 23.92 4.45
CA ASN A 125 14.17 22.85 4.94
C ASN A 125 13.40 21.66 5.53
N TRP A 126 12.13 21.85 5.91
CA TRP A 126 11.29 20.76 6.37
C TRP A 126 11.18 19.65 5.31
N VAL A 127 11.12 19.99 4.02
CA VAL A 127 10.99 19.02 2.92
C VAL A 127 12.19 18.08 2.89
N TRP A 128 13.40 18.64 3.01
CA TRP A 128 14.61 17.83 3.02
C TRP A 128 14.72 16.99 4.30
N ARG A 129 14.33 17.56 5.44
CA ARG A 129 14.37 16.86 6.74
C ARG A 129 13.31 15.78 6.91
N SER A 130 12.20 15.84 6.16
CA SER A 130 11.14 14.81 6.20
C SER A 130 11.21 13.89 4.98
N TRP A 131 10.83 14.38 3.81
CA TRP A 131 10.76 13.59 2.58
C TRP A 131 12.14 13.25 2.04
N GLY A 132 13.07 14.21 2.09
CA GLY A 132 14.46 13.99 1.71
C GLY A 132 15.08 12.86 2.53
N ALA A 133 14.92 12.89 3.85
CA ALA A 133 15.41 11.85 4.76
C ALA A 133 14.88 10.44 4.40
N ILE A 134 13.62 10.32 3.97
CA ILE A 134 13.02 9.04 3.53
C ILE A 134 13.68 8.54 2.24
N VAL A 135 13.90 9.42 1.26
CA VAL A 135 14.46 9.06 -0.06
C VAL A 135 15.97 8.81 0.01
N THR A 136 16.69 9.61 0.79
CA THR A 136 18.14 9.45 0.97
C THR A 136 18.49 8.39 2.00
N MET A 137 17.49 7.86 2.73
CA MET A 137 17.65 6.92 3.82
C MET A 137 18.80 7.35 4.77
N SER A 138 18.63 8.52 5.38
CA SER A 138 19.69 9.13 6.22
C SER A 138 19.97 8.36 7.50
N ASP A 139 19.07 7.49 7.91
CA ASP A 139 19.19 6.65 9.09
C ASP A 139 19.05 5.17 8.73
N ALA A 140 20.02 4.34 9.12
CA ALA A 140 20.01 2.89 8.91
C ALA A 140 19.72 2.13 10.21
N THR A 141 19.09 2.79 11.20
CA THR A 141 18.63 2.12 12.42
C THR A 141 17.78 0.88 12.10
N PRO A 142 17.97 -0.21 12.87
CA PRO A 142 17.30 -1.47 12.61
C PRO A 142 15.78 -1.32 12.73
N ASN A 143 15.08 -1.85 11.73
CA ASN A 143 13.63 -1.82 11.64
C ASN A 143 13.11 -3.12 10.99
N CYS A 144 11.80 -3.23 10.75
CA CYS A 144 11.19 -4.43 10.17
C CYS A 144 11.38 -4.55 8.64
N GLY A 145 12.12 -3.63 8.02
CA GLY A 145 12.28 -3.51 6.58
C GLY A 145 13.55 -4.13 6.02
N LEU A 146 13.64 -4.09 4.70
CA LEU A 146 14.76 -4.67 3.95
C LEU A 146 15.94 -3.69 3.79
N TRP A 147 15.68 -2.39 3.93
CA TRP A 147 16.65 -1.36 3.57
C TRP A 147 17.79 -1.23 4.59
N TRP A 148 17.47 -1.22 5.90
CA TRP A 148 18.40 -0.85 6.97
C TRP A 148 19.74 -1.62 6.93
N TYR A 149 19.68 -2.94 6.85
CA TYR A 149 20.89 -3.77 6.86
C TYR A 149 21.59 -3.73 5.49
N PHE A 150 20.82 -3.79 4.39
CA PHE A 150 21.38 -3.72 3.04
C PHE A 150 22.22 -2.45 2.82
N PHE A 151 21.72 -1.29 3.25
CA PHE A 151 22.44 -0.02 3.14
C PHE A 151 23.48 0.19 4.25
N THR A 152 23.49 -0.63 5.30
CA THR A 152 24.59 -0.64 6.28
C THR A 152 25.83 -1.33 5.70
N GLU A 153 25.64 -2.43 4.98
CA GLU A 153 26.73 -3.19 4.35
C GLU A 153 27.20 -2.60 3.01
N MET A 154 26.45 -1.65 2.44
CA MET A 154 26.73 -1.06 1.13
C MET A 154 27.89 -0.06 1.18
N PHE A 155 28.85 -0.22 0.27
CA PHE A 155 29.90 0.78 0.07
C PHE A 155 29.31 2.12 -0.41
N ASP A 156 29.82 3.23 0.13
CA ASP A 156 29.30 4.58 -0.16
C ASP A 156 29.32 4.94 -1.63
N HIS A 157 30.29 4.43 -2.40
CA HIS A 157 30.37 4.66 -3.84
C HIS A 157 29.12 4.17 -4.59
N TYR A 158 28.53 3.05 -4.16
CA TYR A 158 27.36 2.45 -4.82
C TYR A 158 26.03 2.88 -4.20
N ARG A 159 26.05 3.51 -3.02
CA ARG A 159 24.84 3.93 -2.30
C ARG A 159 23.85 4.73 -3.16
N PRO A 160 24.25 5.76 -3.95
CA PRO A 160 23.29 6.54 -4.75
C PRO A 160 22.53 5.72 -5.79
N PHE A 161 23.22 4.75 -6.44
CA PHE A 161 22.61 3.87 -7.44
C PHE A 161 21.52 2.98 -6.82
N PHE A 162 21.81 2.38 -5.66
CA PHE A 162 20.85 1.52 -4.99
C PHE A 162 19.71 2.31 -4.35
N LEU A 163 19.95 3.52 -3.84
CA LEU A 163 18.88 4.41 -3.35
C LEU A 163 17.88 4.74 -4.47
N PHE A 164 18.37 5.06 -5.67
CA PHE A 164 17.51 5.24 -6.84
C PHE A 164 16.71 3.97 -7.15
N THR A 165 17.39 2.83 -7.22
CA THR A 165 16.76 1.55 -7.59
C THR A 165 15.66 1.16 -6.58
N PHE A 166 15.97 1.19 -5.28
CA PHE A 166 15.04 0.82 -4.23
C PHE A 166 13.87 1.80 -4.13
N SER A 167 14.10 3.10 -4.35
CA SER A 167 13.04 4.12 -4.36
C SER A 167 12.12 4.01 -5.59
N ALA A 168 12.67 3.65 -6.75
CA ALA A 168 11.91 3.49 -7.99
C ALA A 168 11.11 2.17 -8.03
N HIS A 169 11.62 1.12 -7.39
CA HIS A 169 11.02 -0.22 -7.41
C HIS A 169 9.54 -0.29 -6.97
N PRO A 170 9.06 0.37 -5.90
CA PRO A 170 7.63 0.37 -5.60
C PRO A 170 6.79 1.14 -6.65
N LEU A 171 7.36 2.16 -7.29
CA LEU A 171 6.63 3.02 -8.24
C LEU A 171 6.27 2.30 -9.54
N ILE A 172 7.09 1.35 -9.99
CA ILE A 172 6.84 0.61 -11.24
C ILE A 172 5.57 -0.26 -11.17
N TYR A 173 5.06 -0.56 -9.97
CA TYR A 173 3.85 -1.35 -9.78
C TYR A 173 2.55 -0.55 -9.94
N ILE A 174 2.59 0.78 -9.84
CA ILE A 174 1.38 1.64 -9.90
C ILE A 174 0.65 1.42 -11.23
N ALA A 175 1.35 1.60 -12.34
CA ALA A 175 0.75 1.51 -13.68
C ALA A 175 0.17 0.13 -14.00
N PRO A 176 0.91 -1.00 -13.89
CA PRO A 176 0.38 -2.31 -14.24
C PRO A 176 -0.79 -2.73 -13.35
N ILE A 177 -0.73 -2.48 -12.03
CA ILE A 177 -1.82 -2.84 -11.11
C ILE A 177 -3.09 -2.02 -11.42
N CYS A 178 -2.97 -0.70 -11.61
CA CYS A 178 -4.11 0.15 -11.93
C CYS A 178 -4.71 -0.16 -13.31
N MET A 179 -3.89 -0.52 -14.30
CA MET A 179 -4.38 -0.94 -15.61
C MET A 179 -5.11 -2.28 -15.53
N LYS A 180 -4.55 -3.27 -14.82
CA LYS A 180 -5.12 -4.62 -14.75
C LYS A 180 -6.43 -4.64 -13.94
N PHE A 181 -6.45 -4.00 -12.78
CA PHE A 181 -7.62 -3.94 -11.90
C PHE A 181 -8.44 -2.66 -12.10
N ARG A 182 -8.53 -2.16 -13.34
CA ARG A 182 -9.30 -0.94 -13.63
C ARG A 182 -10.79 -1.05 -13.31
N HIS A 183 -11.33 -2.26 -13.38
CA HIS A 183 -12.72 -2.57 -13.04
C HIS A 183 -12.98 -2.52 -11.53
N ASP A 184 -11.94 -2.70 -10.71
CA ASP A 184 -12.01 -2.58 -9.26
C ASP A 184 -10.81 -1.77 -8.71
N PRO A 185 -10.91 -0.43 -8.74
CA PRO A 185 -9.84 0.43 -8.27
C PRO A 185 -9.62 0.36 -6.75
N LEU A 186 -10.59 -0.15 -5.99
CA LEU A 186 -10.42 -0.38 -4.55
C LEU A 186 -9.49 -1.56 -4.30
N TYR A 187 -9.63 -2.63 -5.09
CA TYR A 187 -8.70 -3.75 -5.08
C TYR A 187 -7.29 -3.35 -5.53
N ALA A 188 -7.18 -2.47 -6.54
CA ALA A 188 -5.90 -1.90 -6.95
C ALA A 188 -5.22 -1.13 -5.80
N ALA A 189 -5.97 -0.33 -5.03
CA ALA A 189 -5.44 0.36 -3.85
C ALA A 189 -4.96 -0.63 -2.78
N PHE A 190 -5.73 -1.69 -2.52
CA PHE A 190 -5.36 -2.76 -1.59
C PHE A 190 -4.05 -3.44 -1.97
N LEU A 191 -3.86 -3.82 -3.24
CA LEU A 191 -2.62 -4.43 -3.71
C LEU A 191 -1.42 -3.47 -3.58
N LEU A 192 -1.60 -2.18 -3.90
CA LEU A 192 -0.55 -1.18 -3.76
C LEU A 192 -0.17 -0.88 -2.30
N LEU A 193 -1.10 -1.02 -1.36
CA LEU A 193 -0.79 -1.01 0.08
C LEU A 193 0.07 -2.20 0.49
N GLY A 194 -0.16 -3.38 -0.09
CA GLY A 194 0.69 -4.56 0.11
C GLY A 194 2.10 -4.35 -0.44
N VAL A 195 2.21 -3.79 -1.65
CA VAL A 195 3.51 -3.39 -2.24
C VAL A 195 4.23 -2.38 -1.35
N ASN A 196 3.51 -1.40 -0.80
CA ASN A 196 4.05 -0.44 0.15
C ASN A 196 4.58 -1.12 1.42
N ALA A 197 3.79 -2.01 2.03
CA ALA A 197 4.19 -2.73 3.24
C ALA A 197 5.46 -3.58 3.06
N MET A 198 5.70 -4.07 1.84
CA MET A 198 6.89 -4.84 1.49
C MET A 198 8.12 -3.97 1.17
N LEU A 199 7.95 -2.89 0.40
CA LEU A 199 9.07 -2.16 -0.22
C LEU A 199 9.39 -0.80 0.41
N LYS A 200 8.55 -0.31 1.34
CA LYS A 200 8.78 0.94 2.07
C LYS A 200 10.15 0.93 2.76
N SER A 201 10.83 2.08 2.77
CA SER A 201 12.18 2.24 3.32
C SER A 201 12.24 2.09 4.84
N TYR A 202 11.24 2.64 5.53
CA TYR A 202 11.03 2.52 6.97
C TYR A 202 9.67 1.89 7.27
N PRO A 203 9.49 0.58 7.02
CA PRO A 203 8.23 -0.09 7.28
C PRO A 203 8.10 -0.39 8.76
N THR A 204 6.85 -0.39 9.20
CA THR A 204 6.43 -0.75 10.55
C THR A 204 5.58 -2.01 10.50
N LEU A 205 5.41 -2.68 11.65
CA LEU A 205 4.48 -3.81 11.73
C LEU A 205 3.05 -3.41 11.33
N ALA A 206 2.64 -2.16 11.59
CA ALA A 206 1.33 -1.64 11.23
C ALA A 206 1.08 -1.64 9.71
N ASP A 207 2.12 -1.48 8.88
CA ASP A 207 1.95 -1.48 7.41
C ASP A 207 1.48 -2.87 6.93
N ALA A 208 2.13 -3.95 7.37
CA ALA A 208 1.70 -5.33 7.11
C ALA A 208 0.37 -5.65 7.81
N GLY A 209 0.18 -5.16 9.03
CA GLY A 209 -1.04 -5.33 9.80
C GLY A 209 -2.27 -4.73 9.13
N LEU A 210 -2.14 -3.55 8.52
CA LEU A 210 -3.19 -2.92 7.73
C LEU A 210 -3.53 -3.76 6.51
N PHE A 211 -2.53 -4.18 5.74
CA PHE A 211 -2.74 -5.01 4.55
C PHE A 211 -3.44 -6.35 4.88
N ILE A 212 -2.97 -7.08 5.90
CA ILE A 212 -3.62 -8.31 6.39
C ILE A 212 -5.06 -8.03 6.83
N SER A 213 -5.36 -6.88 7.42
CA SER A 213 -6.72 -6.56 7.87
C SER A 213 -7.65 -6.21 6.71
N LEU A 214 -7.14 -5.56 5.67
CA LEU A 214 -7.92 -5.13 4.51
C LEU A 214 -8.32 -6.30 3.60
N ILE A 215 -7.63 -7.44 3.66
CA ILE A 215 -8.02 -8.63 2.88
C ILE A 215 -9.46 -9.07 3.17
N SER A 216 -9.96 -8.82 4.39
CA SER A 216 -11.34 -9.13 4.79
C SER A 216 -12.38 -8.31 4.04
N LEU A 217 -12.00 -7.24 3.34
CA LEU A 217 -12.90 -6.50 2.45
C LEU A 217 -13.21 -7.27 1.16
N PHE A 218 -12.42 -8.29 0.82
CA PHE A 218 -12.52 -9.06 -0.43
C PHE A 218 -12.66 -10.56 -0.14
N PRO A 219 -13.74 -11.00 0.54
CA PRO A 219 -13.94 -12.41 0.89
C PRO A 219 -13.93 -13.36 -0.33
N GLU A 220 -14.28 -12.86 -1.52
CA GLU A 220 -14.21 -13.56 -2.80
C GLU A 220 -12.80 -14.06 -3.17
N THR A 221 -11.76 -13.49 -2.56
CA THR A 221 -10.37 -13.91 -2.80
C THR A 221 -9.98 -15.16 -2.03
N PHE A 222 -10.63 -15.47 -0.91
CA PHE A 222 -10.21 -16.56 -0.02
C PHE A 222 -10.19 -17.95 -0.65
N PRO A 223 -11.18 -18.37 -1.47
CA PRO A 223 -11.13 -19.67 -2.14
C PRO A 223 -9.98 -19.81 -3.14
N HIS A 224 -9.43 -18.68 -3.60
CA HIS A 224 -8.46 -18.62 -4.69
C HIS A 224 -7.00 -18.44 -4.21
N LEU A 225 -6.76 -18.30 -2.90
CA LEU A 225 -5.42 -18.20 -2.33
C LEU A 225 -4.62 -19.48 -2.62
N ARG A 226 -3.44 -19.35 -3.21
CA ARG A 226 -2.65 -20.50 -3.67
C ARG A 226 -1.85 -21.12 -2.53
N HIS A 227 -1.24 -20.29 -1.68
CA HIS A 227 -0.35 -20.73 -0.61
C HIS A 227 -0.64 -20.07 0.77
N PRO A 228 -1.90 -20.10 1.26
CA PRO A 228 -2.27 -19.42 2.50
C PRO A 228 -1.55 -19.98 3.74
N LEU A 229 -1.35 -21.30 3.80
CA LEU A 229 -0.66 -21.95 4.93
C LEU A 229 0.84 -21.58 5.00
N PRO A 230 1.64 -21.73 3.92
CA PRO A 230 3.01 -21.22 3.91
C PRO A 230 3.12 -19.74 4.29
N THR A 231 2.28 -18.88 3.71
CA THR A 231 2.26 -17.43 4.00
C THR A 231 2.00 -17.16 5.48
N PHE A 232 1.03 -17.86 6.08
CA PHE A 232 0.74 -17.77 7.51
C PHE A 232 1.93 -18.21 8.38
N LEU A 233 2.58 -19.34 8.05
CA LEU A 233 3.72 -19.85 8.81
C LEU A 233 4.93 -18.91 8.74
N LEU A 234 5.17 -18.25 7.61
CA LEU A 234 6.23 -17.23 7.47
C LEU A 234 5.97 -16.03 8.37
N HIS A 235 4.71 -15.55 8.44
CA HIS A 235 4.34 -14.50 9.37
C HIS A 235 4.46 -14.93 10.83
N LEU A 236 4.02 -16.15 11.17
CA LEU A 236 4.12 -16.69 12.53
C LEU A 236 5.59 -16.81 12.97
N HIS A 237 6.44 -17.34 12.10
CA HIS A 237 7.89 -17.40 12.30
C HIS A 237 8.46 -16.01 12.61
N SER A 238 8.15 -15.04 11.75
CA SER A 238 8.68 -13.68 11.87
C SER A 238 8.18 -12.97 13.13
N ALA A 239 6.89 -13.13 13.47
CA ALA A 239 6.29 -12.56 14.67
C ALA A 239 6.94 -13.05 15.97
N LEU A 240 7.45 -14.29 15.98
CA LEU A 240 8.13 -14.87 17.14
C LEU A 240 9.62 -14.53 17.17
N LEU A 241 10.32 -14.66 16.04
CA LEU A 241 11.79 -14.52 16.01
C LEU A 241 12.27 -13.07 15.93
N MET A 242 11.55 -12.15 15.27
CA MET A 242 11.99 -10.75 15.19
C MET A 242 12.10 -10.11 16.58
N PRO A 243 11.08 -10.20 17.48
CA PRO A 243 11.21 -9.63 18.82
C PRO A 243 12.32 -10.30 19.64
N LEU A 244 12.43 -11.63 19.57
CA LEU A 244 13.47 -12.39 20.26
C LEU A 244 14.87 -11.95 19.82
N ALA A 245 15.13 -11.94 18.51
CA ALA A 245 16.41 -11.53 17.96
C ALA A 245 16.72 -10.05 18.28
N SER A 246 15.71 -9.18 18.21
CA SER A 246 15.87 -7.77 18.57
C SER A 246 16.25 -7.60 20.05
N HIS A 247 15.65 -8.37 20.96
CA HIS A 247 15.94 -8.29 22.38
C HIS A 247 17.34 -8.82 22.71
N LEU A 248 17.73 -9.97 22.14
CA LEU A 248 19.06 -10.55 22.34
C LEU A 248 20.17 -9.62 21.83
N TRP A 249 19.97 -8.99 20.68
CA TRP A 249 20.97 -8.09 20.11
C TRP A 249 20.95 -6.70 20.75
N LEU A 250 19.81 -5.99 20.74
CA LEU A 250 19.73 -4.59 21.14
C LEU A 250 19.66 -4.39 22.66
N SER A 251 19.02 -5.30 23.40
CA SER A 251 18.86 -5.16 24.85
C SER A 251 19.95 -5.91 25.62
N GLN A 252 20.21 -7.17 25.28
CA GLN A 252 21.15 -8.01 26.02
C GLN A 252 22.59 -7.94 25.49
N GLY A 253 22.80 -7.51 24.24
CA GLY A 253 24.13 -7.47 23.62
C GLY A 253 24.75 -8.84 23.35
N THR A 254 23.98 -9.92 23.49
CA THR A 254 24.43 -11.31 23.28
C THR A 254 24.13 -11.83 21.88
N GLY A 255 23.21 -11.17 21.16
CA GLY A 255 22.83 -11.48 19.78
C GLY A 255 23.65 -10.73 18.72
N ASN A 256 23.53 -11.18 17.47
CA ASN A 256 24.14 -10.55 16.30
C ASN A 256 23.04 -9.93 15.41
N ALA A 257 23.32 -8.76 14.83
CA ALA A 257 22.46 -8.05 13.86
C ALA A 257 21.95 -8.96 12.73
N ASN A 258 22.78 -9.91 12.29
CA ASN A 258 22.48 -10.84 11.20
C ASN A 258 21.25 -11.72 11.52
N PHE A 259 21.04 -12.09 12.80
CA PHE A 259 19.88 -12.88 13.19
C PHE A 259 18.59 -12.07 13.12
N LEU A 260 18.62 -10.80 13.56
CA LEU A 260 17.49 -9.91 13.39
C LEU A 260 17.21 -9.68 11.90
N TYR A 261 18.25 -9.43 11.11
CA TYR A 261 18.08 -9.21 9.68
C TYR A 261 17.55 -10.45 8.95
N ALA A 262 18.03 -11.65 9.28
CA ALA A 262 17.47 -12.90 8.76
C ALA A 262 15.98 -13.04 9.07
N ALA A 263 15.55 -12.72 10.30
CA ALA A 263 14.13 -12.71 10.64
C ALA A 263 13.33 -11.66 9.84
N THR A 264 13.91 -10.46 9.59
CA THR A 264 13.26 -9.44 8.75
C THR A 264 13.18 -9.83 7.27
N LEU A 265 14.14 -10.61 6.75
CA LEU A 265 14.07 -11.17 5.40
C LEU A 265 12.91 -12.16 5.28
N VAL A 266 12.71 -13.02 6.29
CA VAL A 266 11.55 -13.92 6.33
C VAL A 266 10.24 -13.14 6.43
N PHE A 267 10.21 -12.03 7.17
CA PHE A 267 9.04 -11.15 7.23
C PHE A 267 8.76 -10.49 5.88
N GLY A 268 9.79 -10.00 5.19
CA GLY A 268 9.68 -9.48 3.83
C GLY A 268 9.17 -10.53 2.84
N LEU A 269 9.66 -11.77 2.95
CA LEU A 269 9.16 -12.90 2.15
C LEU A 269 7.69 -13.22 2.47
N ALA A 270 7.28 -13.12 3.73
CA ALA A 270 5.87 -13.31 4.13
C ALA A 270 4.96 -12.26 3.47
N ASN A 271 5.36 -10.97 3.53
CA ASN A 271 4.65 -9.88 2.86
C ASN A 271 4.59 -10.08 1.34
N LEU A 272 5.71 -10.46 0.72
CA LEU A 272 5.77 -10.79 -0.71
C LEU A 272 4.81 -11.93 -1.06
N ALA A 273 4.87 -13.04 -0.33
CA ALA A 273 4.02 -14.21 -0.57
C ALA A 273 2.53 -13.85 -0.48
N MET A 274 2.15 -13.03 0.50
CA MET A 274 0.79 -12.55 0.65
C MET A 274 0.34 -11.63 -0.49
N VAL A 275 1.20 -10.70 -0.95
CA VAL A 275 0.89 -9.85 -2.11
C VAL A 275 0.73 -10.69 -3.37
N VAL A 276 1.60 -11.68 -3.59
CA VAL A 276 1.52 -12.60 -4.73
C VAL A 276 0.24 -13.45 -4.67
N ASP A 277 -0.10 -14.00 -3.51
CA ASP A 277 -1.34 -14.76 -3.30
C ASP A 277 -2.57 -13.87 -3.53
N ALA A 278 -2.54 -12.61 -3.08
CA ALA A 278 -3.61 -11.65 -3.34
C ALA A 278 -3.75 -11.36 -4.84
N VAL A 279 -2.66 -11.01 -5.53
CA VAL A 279 -2.70 -10.79 -7.00
C VAL A 279 -3.24 -12.03 -7.72
N TRP A 280 -2.77 -13.22 -7.36
CA TRP A 280 -3.24 -14.48 -7.94
C TRP A 280 -4.74 -14.70 -7.70
N ALA A 281 -5.20 -14.50 -6.46
CA ALA A 281 -6.58 -14.66 -6.08
C ALA A 281 -7.48 -13.63 -6.77
N GLY A 282 -7.06 -12.37 -6.88
CA GLY A 282 -7.81 -11.33 -7.58
C GLY A 282 -7.94 -11.60 -9.08
N LEU A 283 -6.88 -12.10 -9.72
CA LEU A 283 -6.95 -12.55 -11.11
C LEU A 283 -7.89 -13.75 -11.31
N ARG A 284 -8.04 -14.58 -10.27
CA ARG A 284 -8.88 -15.79 -10.31
C ARG A 284 -10.34 -15.56 -9.90
N ALA A 285 -10.58 -14.66 -8.98
CA ALA A 285 -11.92 -14.35 -8.49
C ALA A 285 -12.82 -13.79 -9.61
N ALA A 286 -12.22 -13.17 -10.62
CA ALA A 286 -12.93 -12.56 -11.74
C ALA A 286 -13.33 -13.53 -12.87
N PHE A 287 -13.00 -14.82 -12.76
CA PHE A 287 -13.47 -15.84 -13.69
C PHE A 287 -14.93 -16.18 -13.40
N VAL A 288 -15.84 -15.66 -14.23
CA VAL A 288 -17.23 -16.10 -14.26
C VAL A 288 -17.26 -17.47 -14.96
N THR A 289 -17.48 -18.54 -14.22
CA THR A 289 -17.81 -19.86 -14.79
C THR A 289 -19.28 -19.87 -15.23
N GLU A 290 -19.58 -19.22 -16.35
CA GLU A 290 -20.77 -19.60 -17.12
C GLU A 290 -20.39 -20.83 -17.96
N GLU A 291 -21.04 -21.96 -17.65
CA GLU A 291 -21.10 -23.21 -18.43
C GLU A 291 -19.89 -23.52 -19.35
N GLY A 292 -18.69 -23.63 -18.78
CA GLY A 292 -17.56 -24.29 -19.44
C GLY A 292 -16.71 -23.44 -20.39
N GLU A 293 -16.89 -22.12 -20.46
CA GLU A 293 -15.97 -21.25 -21.18
C GLU A 293 -15.04 -20.46 -20.24
N GLU A 294 -13.74 -20.73 -20.33
CA GLU A 294 -12.69 -20.02 -19.59
C GLU A 294 -12.43 -18.65 -20.23
N VAL A 295 -13.13 -17.60 -19.78
CA VAL A 295 -12.82 -16.24 -20.23
C VAL A 295 -11.66 -15.68 -19.40
N VAL A 296 -10.45 -15.81 -19.94
CA VAL A 296 -9.25 -15.15 -19.39
C VAL A 296 -9.34 -13.65 -19.59
N GLN A 297 -9.29 -12.90 -18.49
CA GLN A 297 -9.02 -11.47 -18.53
C GLN A 297 -7.63 -11.26 -19.15
N LEU A 298 -7.58 -10.92 -20.44
CA LEU A 298 -6.38 -10.38 -21.09
C LEU A 298 -6.20 -8.92 -20.67
#